data_AF-A0A413T649-F1
#
_entry.id   AF-A0A413T649-F1
#
_cell.length_a   1.000
_cell.length_b   1.000
_cell.length_c   1.000
_cell.angle_alpha   90.00
_cell.angle_beta   90.00
_cell.angle_gamma   90.00
#
_symmetry.space_group_name_H-M   'P 1'
#
loop_
_entity.id
_entity.type
_entity.pdbx_description
1 polymer ?
#
loop_
_entity_poly.entity_id
_entity_poly.type
_entity_poly.pdbx_seq_one_letter_code
_entity_poly.pdbx_strand_id
1 'polypeptide(L)'
;MEIEKHVPKRAPLELIKRLFLSKKYNNNLVERLSNGDLTIGQMKQIKNAIKSGLSEKQIDSLINCKKDEKAMATIIEIAIMLNKKGDS
;
A
#
# COMPACT_ATOMS: atom_id res chain seq x y z
N MET A 1 2.04 -7.74 -46.07
CA MET A 1 2.13 -8.38 -44.73
C MET A 1 2.53 -7.29 -43.76
N GLU A 2 1.56 -6.66 -43.11
CA GLU A 2 1.82 -5.63 -42.11
C GLU A 2 2.04 -6.34 -40.77
N ILE A 3 3.22 -6.13 -40.19
CA ILE A 3 3.59 -6.72 -38.91
C ILE A 3 2.98 -5.84 -37.82
N GLU A 4 1.86 -6.28 -37.24
CA GLU A 4 1.28 -5.66 -36.06
C GLU A 4 2.31 -5.61 -34.94
N LYS A 5 2.78 -4.40 -34.64
CA LYS A 5 3.64 -4.14 -33.47
C LYS A 5 2.76 -4.25 -32.22
N HIS A 6 2.76 -5.43 -31.61
CA HIS A 6 2.16 -5.63 -30.29
C HIS A 6 2.94 -4.79 -29.26
N VAL A 7 2.42 -3.60 -28.96
CA VAL A 7 2.93 -2.78 -27.85
C VAL A 7 2.52 -3.48 -26.56
N PRO A 8 3.46 -3.89 -25.68
CA PRO A 8 3.08 -4.51 -24.42
C PRO A 8 2.33 -3.48 -23.59
N LYS A 9 1.08 -3.81 -23.20
CA LYS A 9 0.30 -3.05 -22.22
C LYS A 9 1.12 -3.00 -20.93
N ARG A 10 1.83 -1.90 -20.68
CA ARG A 10 2.60 -1.68 -19.46
C ARG A 10 1.66 -1.89 -18.27
N ALA A 11 1.97 -2.90 -17.46
CA ALA A 11 1.10 -3.35 -16.39
C ALA A 11 0.77 -2.22 -15.39
N PRO A 12 -0.45 -2.16 -14.84
CA PRO A 12 -0.84 -1.21 -13.78
C PRO A 12 0.13 -1.23 -12.58
N LEU A 13 0.77 -2.38 -12.35
CA LEU A 13 1.73 -2.62 -11.28
C LEU A 13 3.00 -1.75 -11.38
N GLU A 14 3.45 -1.38 -12.59
CA GLU A 14 4.61 -0.46 -12.73
C GLU A 14 4.26 0.98 -12.35
N LEU A 15 3.03 1.41 -12.65
CA LEU A 15 2.52 2.70 -12.21
C LEU A 15 2.38 2.75 -10.69
N ILE A 16 1.86 1.68 -10.09
CA ILE A 16 1.75 1.54 -8.63
C ILE A 16 3.14 1.55 -7.99
N LYS A 17 4.10 0.78 -8.51
CA LYS A 17 5.51 0.82 -8.04
C LYS A 17 6.13 2.21 -8.17
N ARG A 18 5.87 2.95 -9.25
CA ARG A 18 6.34 4.34 -9.42
C ARG A 18 5.66 5.32 -8.46
N LEU A 19 4.40 5.08 -8.09
CA LEU A 19 3.68 5.86 -7.08
C LEU A 19 4.28 5.64 -5.68
N PHE A 20 4.52 4.38 -5.30
CA PHE A 20 5.20 3.99 -4.05
C PHE A 20 6.64 4.52 -3.93
N LEU A 21 7.31 4.76 -5.06
CA LEU A 21 8.67 5.29 -5.10
C LEU A 21 8.72 6.82 -5.20
N SER A 22 7.57 7.50 -5.23
CA SER A 22 7.50 8.95 -5.07
C SER A 22 8.14 9.32 -3.73
N LYS A 23 9.35 9.86 -3.78
CA LYS A 23 10.11 10.34 -2.62
C LYS A 23 9.28 11.27 -1.72
N LYS A 24 8.28 11.95 -2.31
CA LYS A 24 7.29 12.79 -1.63
C LYS A 24 6.31 12.00 -0.76
N TYR A 25 5.79 10.86 -1.24
CA TYR A 25 4.92 9.98 -0.45
C TYR A 25 5.70 9.39 0.73
N ASN A 26 6.92 8.90 0.49
CA ASN A 26 7.77 8.36 1.55
C ASN A 26 8.10 9.40 2.63
N ASN A 27 8.41 10.65 2.23
CA ASN A 27 8.65 11.73 3.19
C ASN A 27 7.39 12.08 4.00
N ASN A 28 6.22 12.17 3.36
CA ASN A 28 4.94 12.43 4.05
C ASN A 28 4.53 11.28 4.98
N LEU A 29 4.79 10.04 4.56
CA LEU A 29 4.57 8.84 5.38
C LEU A 29 5.45 8.89 6.62
N VAL A 30 6.75 9.17 6.46
CA VAL A 30 7.69 9.30 7.58
C VAL A 30 7.26 10.44 8.50
N GLU A 31 6.86 11.59 7.96
CA GLU A 31 6.36 12.73 8.76
C GLU A 31 5.11 12.35 9.56
N ARG A 32 4.13 11.66 8.96
CA ARG A 32 2.91 11.18 9.64
C ARG A 32 3.19 10.11 10.70
N LEU A 33 4.18 9.25 10.45
CA LEU A 33 4.65 8.26 11.43
C LEU A 33 5.45 8.91 12.56
N SER A 34 6.22 9.96 12.26
CA SER A 34 7.07 10.70 13.20
C SER A 34 6.31 11.69 14.08
N ASN A 35 5.08 12.06 13.71
CA ASN A 35 4.19 12.90 14.53
C ASN A 35 3.70 12.21 15.83
N GLY A 36 4.12 10.97 16.09
CA GLY A 36 4.18 10.41 17.45
C GLY A 36 2.93 9.70 17.97
N ASP A 37 1.86 9.66 17.19
CA ASP A 37 0.57 9.07 17.62
C ASP A 37 0.45 7.56 17.33
N LEU A 38 1.52 6.94 16.81
CA LEU A 38 1.57 5.53 16.40
C LEU A 38 2.61 4.75 17.20
N THR A 39 2.15 3.71 17.89
CA THR A 39 3.00 2.75 18.60
C THR A 39 3.85 1.92 17.64
N ILE A 40 4.96 1.36 18.14
CA ILE A 40 5.87 0.49 17.37
C ILE A 40 5.12 -0.69 16.73
N GLY A 41 4.11 -1.24 17.42
CA GLY A 41 3.24 -2.30 16.90
C GLY A 41 2.46 -1.84 15.67
N GLN A 42 1.83 -0.68 15.73
CA GLN A 42 1.08 -0.11 14.61
C GLN A 42 2.01 0.22 13.42
N MET A 43 3.20 0.76 13.68
CA MET A 43 4.24 0.99 12.65
C MET A 43 4.66 -0.32 11.96
N LYS A 44 4.80 -1.41 12.71
CA LYS A 44 5.10 -2.74 12.16
C LYS A 44 3.99 -3.24 11.24
N GLN A 45 2.74 -3.01 11.61
CA GLN A 45 1.58 -3.35 10.76
C GLN A 45 1.56 -2.52 9.47
N ILE A 46 1.81 -1.20 9.55
CA ILE A 46 1.92 -0.34 8.35
C ILE A 46 3.05 -0.81 7.42
N LYS A 47 4.20 -1.18 7.98
CA LYS A 47 5.30 -1.78 7.21
C LYS A 47 4.89 -3.08 6.52
N ASN A 48 4.13 -3.94 7.21
CA ASN A 48 3.62 -5.18 6.64
C ASN A 48 2.59 -4.92 5.54
N ALA A 49 1.67 -3.97 5.75
CA ALA A 49 0.70 -3.53 4.75
C ALA A 49 1.37 -3.11 3.44
N ILE A 50 2.42 -2.28 3.52
CA ILE A 50 3.21 -1.84 2.37
C ILE A 50 3.86 -3.04 1.66
N LYS A 51 4.50 -3.94 2.41
CA LYS A 51 5.13 -5.15 1.85
C LYS A 51 4.12 -6.08 1.16
N SER A 52 2.90 -6.15 1.67
CA SER A 52 1.81 -6.96 1.14
C SER A 52 1.10 -6.34 -0.07
N GLY A 53 1.52 -5.14 -0.51
CA GLY A 53 0.97 -4.50 -1.70
C GLY A 53 -0.40 -3.84 -1.49
N LEU A 54 -0.72 -3.40 -0.27
CA LEU A 54 -1.87 -2.53 -0.05
C LEU A 54 -1.70 -1.22 -0.82
N SER A 55 -2.81 -0.65 -1.31
CA SER A 55 -2.81 0.65 -2.01
C SER A 55 -2.53 1.82 -1.05
N GLU A 56 -2.08 2.95 -1.60
CA GLU A 56 -1.84 4.18 -0.82
C GLU A 56 -3.08 4.61 -0.01
N LYS A 57 -4.28 4.52 -0.58
CA LYS A 57 -5.53 4.82 0.12
C LYS A 57 -5.79 3.91 1.32
N GLN A 58 -5.46 2.62 1.20
CA GLN A 58 -5.57 1.66 2.30
C GLN A 58 -4.53 1.96 3.39
N ILE A 59 -3.30 2.33 3.01
CA ILE A 59 -2.23 2.70 3.94
C ILE A 59 -2.58 3.99 4.68
N ASP A 60 -3.07 5.01 3.98
CA ASP A 60 -3.55 6.27 4.58
C ASP A 60 -4.69 6.03 5.57
N SER A 61 -5.62 5.16 5.20
CA SER A 61 -6.73 4.77 6.08
C SER A 61 -6.22 4.02 7.31
N LEU A 62 -5.22 3.14 7.15
CA LEU A 62 -4.57 2.40 8.25
C LEU A 62 -3.80 3.32 9.20
N ILE A 63 -3.11 4.35 8.68
CA ILE A 63 -2.38 5.34 9.50
C ILE A 63 -3.35 6.21 10.30
N ASN A 64 -4.46 6.62 9.68
CA ASN A 64 -5.49 7.41 10.35
C ASN A 64 -6.43 6.55 11.21
N CYS A 65 -6.31 5.22 11.13
CA CYS A 65 -7.07 4.28 11.94
C CYS A 65 -6.49 4.29 13.35
N LYS A 66 -7.17 4.96 14.29
CA LYS A 66 -6.83 4.97 15.73
C LYS A 66 -7.14 3.62 16.42
N LYS A 67 -6.83 2.51 15.75
CA LYS A 67 -7.03 1.14 16.24
C LYS A 67 -5.71 0.53 16.69
N ASP A 68 -5.80 -0.46 17.57
CA ASP A 68 -4.66 -1.18 18.09
C ASP A 68 -3.98 -2.08 17.04
N GLU A 69 -2.80 -2.59 17.37
CA GLU A 69 -2.01 -3.46 16.49
C GLU A 69 -2.81 -4.67 15.99
N LYS A 70 -3.61 -5.28 16.87
CA LYS A 70 -4.39 -6.49 16.56
C LYS A 70 -5.47 -6.20 15.52
N ALA A 71 -6.24 -5.14 15.71
CA ALA A 71 -7.27 -4.77 14.74
C ALA A 71 -6.66 -4.29 13.42
N MET A 72 -5.49 -3.64 13.44
CA MET A 72 -4.76 -3.31 12.21
C MET A 72 -4.32 -4.56 11.44
N ALA A 73 -3.85 -5.60 12.11
CA ALA A 73 -3.48 -6.86 11.46
C ALA A 73 -4.68 -7.48 10.73
N THR A 74 -5.85 -7.53 11.37
CA THR A 74 -7.09 -8.04 10.74
C THR A 74 -7.51 -7.18 9.54
N ILE A 75 -7.41 -5.86 9.63
CA ILE A 75 -7.73 -4.96 8.51
C ILE A 75 -6.79 -5.21 7.32
N ILE A 76 -5.50 -5.44 7.59
CA ILE A 76 -4.51 -5.75 6.56
C ILE A 76 -4.85 -7.09 5.88
N GLU A 77 -5.18 -8.12 6.65
CA GLU A 77 -5.58 -9.42 6.09
C GLU A 77 -6.81 -9.30 5.18
N ILE A 78 -7.84 -8.58 5.62
CA ILE A 78 -9.04 -8.31 4.81
C ILE A 78 -8.66 -7.56 3.52
N ALA A 79 -7.83 -6.53 3.63
CA ALA A 79 -7.36 -5.76 2.48
C ALA A 79 -6.59 -6.64 1.47
N ILE A 80 -5.72 -7.53 1.95
CA ILE A 80 -5.00 -8.49 1.10
C ILE A 80 -5.98 -9.44 0.41
N MET A 81 -6.97 -9.97 1.13
CA MET A 81 -7.98 -10.87 0.57
C MET A 81 -8.82 -10.20 -0.52
N LEU A 82 -9.23 -8.95 -0.30
CA LEU A 82 -10.00 -8.17 -1.26
C LEU A 82 -9.17 -7.84 -2.50
N ASN A 83 -7.90 -7.47 -2.33
CA ASN A 83 -7.00 -7.20 -3.45
C ASN A 83 -6.78 -8.46 -4.30
N LYS A 84 -6.64 -9.64 -3.69
CA LYS A 84 -6.52 -10.92 -4.40
C LYS A 84 -7.77 -11.35 -5.17
N LYS A 85 -8.97 -10.99 -4.69
CA LYS A 85 -10.24 -11.32 -5.35
C LYS A 85 -10.58 -10.39 -6.53
N GLY A 86 -9.96 -9.21 -6.60
CA GLY A 86 -10.15 -8.28 -7.72
C GLY A 86 -9.35 -8.64 -8.99
N ASP A 87 -8.40 -9.56 -8.89
CA ASP A 87 -7.52 -10.00 -9.99
C ASP A 87 -7.97 -11.34 -10.63
N SER A 88 -9.15 -11.88 -10.25
CA SER A 88 -9.72 -13.14 -10.78
C SER A 88 -10.81 -12.91 -11.83
#